data_AF-A0A960IGL8-F1
#
_entry.id   AF-A0A960IGL8-F1
#
_cell.length_a   1.000
_cell.length_b   1.000
_cell.length_c   1.000
_cell.angle_alpha   90.00
_cell.angle_beta   90.00
_cell.angle_gamma   90.00
#
_symmetry.space_group_name_H-M   'P 1'
#
loop_
_entity.id
_entity.type
_entity.pdbx_description
1 polymer ?
#
loop_
_entity_poly.entity_id
_entity_poly.type
_entity_poly.pdbx_seq_one_letter_code
_entity_poly.pdbx_strand_id
1 'polypeptide(L)'
;MPRLPLLGDTQEIADNGLAGIDHNFLTGKLEDLVKWSRARSCWPATFGLACCAIEMMAAGGAHYDLARYGMEVFRASPRQADLM
;
A
#
# COMPACT_ATOMS: atom_id res chain seq x y z
N MET A 1 5.47 30.17 8.94
CA MET A 1 4.81 29.32 7.93
C MET A 1 3.35 29.78 7.80
N PRO A 2 2.80 29.90 6.58
CA PRO A 2 1.37 30.17 6.43
C PRO A 2 0.58 28.91 6.82
N ARG A 3 0.08 28.89 8.06
CA ARG A 3 -0.78 27.82 8.58
C ARG A 3 -2.22 28.10 8.15
N LEU A 4 -2.83 27.22 7.36
CA LEU A 4 -4.25 27.36 7.03
C LEU A 4 -5.09 26.81 8.18
N PRO A 5 -6.16 27.52 8.61
CA PRO A 5 -6.99 27.16 9.76
C PRO A 5 -7.73 25.81 9.65
N LEU A 6 -7.60 25.10 8.50
CA LEU A 6 -8.25 23.82 8.21
C LEU A 6 -7.35 22.84 7.44
N LEU A 7 -6.04 23.08 7.31
CA LEU A 7 -5.18 22.20 6.50
C LEU A 7 -3.81 21.92 7.16
N GLY A 8 -3.44 22.61 8.24
CA GLY A 8 -2.13 22.49 8.86
C GLY A 8 -1.07 23.36 8.17
N ASP A 9 0.20 23.03 8.40
CA ASP A 9 1.34 23.76 7.85
C ASP A 9 1.61 23.33 6.39
N THR A 10 1.63 24.29 5.46
CA THR A 10 1.78 24.01 4.02
C THR A 10 3.12 23.37 3.63
N GLN A 11 4.15 23.42 4.49
CA GLN A 11 5.43 22.77 4.23
C GLN A 11 5.36 21.25 4.42
N GLU A 12 4.60 20.75 5.40
CA GLU A 12 4.41 19.30 5.56
C GLU A 12 3.60 18.68 4.42
N ILE A 13 2.66 19.44 3.85
CA ILE A 13 1.90 19.01 2.66
C ILE A 13 2.81 18.92 1.43
N ALA A 14 3.81 19.80 1.33
CA ALA A 14 4.77 19.77 0.22
C ALA A 14 5.77 18.61 0.34
N ASP A 15 6.20 18.28 1.57
CA ASP A 15 7.22 17.26 1.83
C ASP A 15 6.63 15.83 1.98
N ASN A 16 5.45 15.70 2.58
CA ASN A 16 4.79 14.41 2.86
C ASN A 16 3.49 14.20 2.05
N GLY A 17 3.12 15.13 1.17
CA GLY A 17 1.89 15.04 0.39
C GLY A 17 0.63 14.99 1.27
N LEU A 18 -0.35 14.17 0.89
CA LEU A 18 -1.58 13.93 1.67
C LEU A 18 -1.32 13.41 3.10
N ALA A 19 -0.14 12.86 3.39
CA ALA A 19 0.22 12.40 4.74
C ALA A 19 0.66 13.54 5.67
N GLY A 20 0.90 14.75 5.15
CA GLY A 20 1.22 15.95 5.93
C GLY A 20 0.02 16.86 6.19
N ILE A 21 -1.20 16.42 5.88
CA ILE A 21 -2.42 17.20 6.15
C ILE A 21 -2.94 16.82 7.54
N ASP A 22 -3.13 17.81 8.42
CA ASP A 22 -3.74 17.60 9.75
C ASP A 22 -5.07 16.82 9.61
N HIS A 23 -5.27 15.81 10.46
CA HIS A 23 -6.47 14.95 10.44
C HIS A 23 -7.74 15.76 10.71
N ASN A 24 -8.40 16.20 9.63
CA ASN A 24 -9.68 16.87 9.68
C ASN A 24 -10.81 15.93 9.32
N PHE A 25 -12.04 16.29 9.70
CA PHE A 25 -13.22 15.43 9.47
C PHE A 25 -13.39 15.02 8.00
N LEU A 26 -12.95 15.89 7.07
CA LEU A 26 -13.01 15.66 5.63
C LEU A 26 -11.85 14.78 5.13
N THR A 27 -10.62 15.03 5.57
CA THR A 27 -9.42 14.31 5.09
C THR A 27 -9.22 12.96 5.77
N GLY A 28 -9.64 12.81 7.03
CA GLY A 28 -9.51 11.54 7.77
C GLY A 28 -10.23 10.37 7.07
N LYS A 29 -11.47 10.58 6.60
CA LYS A 29 -12.22 9.53 5.87
C LYS A 29 -11.56 9.16 4.55
N LEU A 30 -10.94 10.14 3.87
CA LEU A 30 -10.24 9.90 2.62
C LEU A 30 -8.94 9.13 2.85
N GLU A 31 -8.18 9.49 3.88
CA GLU A 31 -6.98 8.75 4.28
C GLU A 31 -7.30 7.31 4.67
N ASP A 32 -8.35 7.09 5.46
CA ASP A 32 -8.80 5.76 5.86
C ASP A 32 -9.13 4.90 4.64
N LEU A 33 -9.81 5.48 3.65
CA LEU A 33 -10.13 4.81 2.39
C LEU A 33 -8.86 4.45 1.60
N VAL A 34 -7.91 5.39 1.48
CA VAL A 34 -6.65 5.16 0.76
C VAL A 34 -5.80 4.09 1.44
N LYS A 35 -5.69 4.13 2.78
CA LYS A 35 -4.98 3.13 3.59
C LYS A 35 -5.63 1.75 3.43
N TRP A 36 -6.96 1.70 3.50
CA TRP A 36 -7.72 0.47 3.27
C TRP A 36 -7.51 -0.10 1.88
N SER A 37 -7.54 0.76 0.85
CA SER A 37 -7.32 0.35 -0.54
C SER A 37 -5.93 -0.27 -0.71
N ARG A 38 -4.87 0.40 -0.23
CA ARG A 38 -3.50 -0.11 -0.38
C ARG A 38 -3.27 -1.42 0.38
N ALA A 39 -3.88 -1.57 1.56
CA ALA A 39 -3.72 -2.78 2.38
C ALA A 39 -4.44 -4.01 1.80
N ARG A 40 -5.41 -3.83 0.90
CA ARG A 40 -6.28 -4.91 0.40
C ARG A 40 -6.12 -5.20 -1.10
N SER A 41 -5.12 -4.60 -1.74
CA SER A 41 -4.83 -4.79 -3.17
C SER A 41 -3.33 -4.80 -3.46
N CYS A 42 -2.53 -5.39 -2.55
CA CYS A 42 -1.08 -5.41 -2.69
C CYS A 42 -0.67 -6.32 -3.85
N TRP A 43 0.19 -5.87 -4.75
CA TRP A 43 0.76 -6.73 -5.79
C TRP A 43 2.20 -7.14 -5.44
N PRO A 44 2.42 -8.41 -5.01
CA PRO A 44 3.74 -8.87 -4.63
C PRO A 44 4.65 -9.09 -5.87
N ALA A 45 5.93 -8.80 -5.70
CA ALA A 45 6.95 -9.13 -6.69
C ALA A 45 7.25 -10.63 -6.64
N THR A 46 7.42 -11.27 -7.79
CA THR A 46 7.94 -12.65 -7.83
C THR A 46 9.44 -12.65 -7.48
N PHE A 47 9.78 -12.76 -6.19
CA PHE A 47 11.16 -12.80 -5.73
C PHE A 47 11.43 -14.04 -4.87
N GLY A 48 11.93 -15.10 -5.50
CA GLY A 48 12.26 -16.36 -4.84
C GLY A 48 13.72 -16.74 -5.09
N LEU A 49 14.59 -16.50 -4.11
CA LEU A 49 16.03 -16.75 -4.23
C LEU A 49 16.46 -18.20 -3.92
N ALA A 50 15.72 -18.89 -3.05
CA ALA A 50 16.08 -20.21 -2.53
C ALA A 50 14.83 -21.00 -2.12
N CYS A 51 14.89 -21.77 -1.03
CA CYS A 51 13.77 -22.57 -0.52
C CYS A 51 12.51 -21.76 -0.17
N CYS A 52 12.63 -20.50 0.23
CA CYS A 52 11.45 -19.64 0.48
C CYS A 52 10.59 -19.43 -0.79
N ALA A 53 11.15 -19.68 -1.97
CA ALA A 53 10.38 -19.61 -3.23
C ALA A 53 9.28 -20.67 -3.28
N ILE A 54 9.52 -21.89 -2.79
CA ILE A 54 8.52 -22.96 -2.83
C ILE A 54 7.38 -22.70 -1.83
N GLU A 55 7.69 -22.06 -0.70
CA GLU A 55 6.69 -21.64 0.28
C GLU A 55 5.83 -20.51 -0.27
N MET A 56 6.44 -19.55 -0.97
CA MET A 56 5.72 -18.47 -1.66
C MET A 56 4.77 -19.03 -2.74
N MET A 57 5.21 -20.00 -3.54
CA MET A 57 4.38 -20.67 -4.55
C MET A 57 3.23 -21.45 -3.91
N ALA A 58 3.50 -22.16 -2.82
CA ALA A 58 2.46 -22.89 -2.08
C ALA A 58 1.42 -21.94 -1.48
N ALA A 59 1.84 -20.80 -0.95
CA ALA A 59 0.95 -19.75 -0.43
C ALA A 59 0.05 -19.16 -1.53
N GLY A 60 0.58 -19.00 -2.75
CA GLY A 60 -0.20 -18.59 -3.93
C GLY A 60 -1.12 -19.68 -4.51
N GLY A 61 -0.97 -20.93 -4.07
CA GLY A 61 -1.80 -22.05 -4.52
C GLY A 61 -3.18 -22.10 -3.85
N ALA A 62 -4.07 -22.96 -4.35
CA ALA A 62 -5.47 -23.04 -3.90
C ALA A 62 -5.67 -23.38 -2.41
N HIS A 63 -4.67 -23.96 -1.75
CA HIS A 63 -4.75 -24.30 -0.32
C HIS A 63 -4.73 -23.07 0.59
N TYR A 64 -3.97 -22.03 0.23
CA TYR A 64 -3.80 -20.82 1.05
C TYR A 64 -4.29 -19.55 0.35
N ASP A 65 -4.38 -19.59 -0.99
CA ASP A 65 -4.98 -18.58 -1.89
C ASP A 65 -4.80 -17.13 -1.44
N LEU A 66 -3.60 -16.59 -1.70
CA LEU A 66 -3.29 -15.17 -1.47
C LEU A 66 -4.22 -14.20 -2.22
N ALA A 67 -4.90 -14.64 -3.28
CA ALA A 67 -5.86 -13.81 -4.01
C ALA A 67 -7.01 -13.33 -3.10
N ARG A 68 -7.37 -14.10 -2.07
CA ARG A 68 -8.38 -13.71 -1.08
C ARG A 68 -8.07 -12.40 -0.35
N TYR A 69 -6.79 -12.05 -0.25
CA TYR A 69 -6.33 -10.82 0.40
C TYR A 69 -6.00 -9.70 -0.61
N GLY A 70 -6.32 -9.90 -1.90
CA GLY A 70 -6.00 -8.96 -2.98
C GLY A 70 -4.57 -9.08 -3.52
N MET A 71 -3.86 -10.15 -3.15
CA MET A 71 -2.52 -10.50 -3.64
C MET A 71 -2.61 -11.57 -4.73
N GLU A 72 -3.49 -11.35 -5.71
CA GLU A 72 -3.82 -12.34 -6.73
C GLU A 72 -2.76 -12.44 -7.85
N VAL A 73 -2.06 -11.33 -8.13
CA VAL A 73 -1.07 -11.25 -9.21
C VAL A 73 0.32 -11.03 -8.65
N PHE A 74 1.16 -12.05 -8.76
CA PHE A 74 2.59 -11.85 -8.60
C PHE A 74 3.18 -11.23 -9.87
N ARG A 75 3.77 -10.05 -9.75
CA ARG A 75 4.36 -9.31 -10.88
C ARG A 75 5.86 -9.57 -10.98
N ALA A 76 6.32 -9.90 -12.19
CA ALA A 76 7.73 -10.16 -12.49
C ALA A 76 8.56 -8.88 -12.72
N SER A 77 7.98 -7.69 -12.54
CA SER A 77 8.70 -6.43 -12.68
C SER A 77 8.54 -5.54 -11.44
N PRO A 78 9.64 -5.04 -10.86
CA PRO A 78 9.59 -4.17 -9.67
C PRO A 78 8.82 -2.86 -9.88
N ARG A 79 8.67 -2.40 -11.12
CA ARG A 79 7.92 -1.19 -11.44
C ARG A 79 6.41 -1.39 -11.37
N GLN A 80 5.94 -2.62 -11.50
CA GLN A 80 4.52 -2.97 -11.45
C GLN A 80 4.12 -3.58 -10.11
N ALA A 81 5.07 -4.06 -9.31
CA ALA A 81 4.83 -4.60 -7.98
C ALA A 81 4.94 -3.48 -6.93
N ASP A 82 4.13 -3.60 -5.89
CA ASP A 82 4.12 -2.65 -4.76
C ASP A 82 4.88 -3.19 -3.54
N LEU A 83 5.00 -4.52 -3.42
CA LEU A 83 5.63 -5.20 -2.29
C LEU A 83 6.65 -6.22 -2.80
N MET A 84 7.82 -6.30 -2.16
CA MET A 84 8.93 -7.18 -2.57
C MET A 84 9.23 -8.22 -1.50
#